data_AF-A0A7S4L276-F1
#
_entry.id   AF-A0A7S4L276-F1
#
_cell.length_a   1.000
_cell.length_b   1.000
_cell.length_c   1.000
_cell.angle_alpha   90.00
_cell.angle_beta   90.00
_cell.angle_gamma   90.00
#
_symmetry.space_group_name_H-M   'P 1'
#
loop_
_entity.id
_entity.type
_entity.pdbx_description
1 polymer ?
#
loop_
_entity_poly.entity_id
_entity_poly.type
_entity_poly.pdbx_seq_one_letter_code
_entity_poly.pdbx_strand_id
1 'polypeptide(L)'
;QKGNMSSSSSSKNPLHPFPRFGAFTLAKDQYIIRLRPHIYDFFVSLLPLYEMSIHTHGNTEYAKAVAKVIDPTGKIFGSRIMTRDVSGDKAKKHLHEIFPCDDMVLILDDRADVWGKGGQNLLKIFPFEFFLPEKEVNDLSLLAKGIRVEDEIRKKRAEEETEKKLEKEEEGEEEREGEEEGEGEGEGE
;
A
#
# COMPACT_ATOMS: atom_id res chain seq x y z
N GLN A 1 24.55 -46.20 -19.95
CA GLN A 1 23.59 -45.48 -20.83
C GLN A 1 22.47 -44.94 -19.95
N LYS A 2 22.28 -43.60 -19.94
CA LYS A 2 21.04 -42.82 -19.74
C LYS A 2 19.98 -43.45 -18.80
N GLY A 3 19.69 -42.96 -17.60
CA GLY A 3 19.31 -41.58 -17.25
C GLY A 3 17.78 -41.51 -17.11
N ASN A 4 17.27 -41.24 -15.91
CA ASN A 4 16.20 -40.26 -15.70
C ASN A 4 15.93 -40.02 -14.21
N MET A 5 16.33 -38.83 -13.76
CA MET A 5 15.77 -38.14 -12.61
C MET A 5 14.34 -37.73 -12.95
N SER A 6 13.38 -38.08 -12.11
CA SER A 6 12.06 -37.46 -12.10
C SER A 6 11.94 -36.70 -10.79
N SER A 7 12.21 -35.41 -10.87
CA SER A 7 11.97 -34.40 -9.85
C SER A 7 10.52 -34.47 -9.38
N SER A 8 10.32 -34.71 -8.08
CA SER A 8 9.02 -34.56 -7.44
C SER A 8 8.61 -33.09 -7.52
N SER A 9 7.57 -32.84 -8.29
CA SER A 9 7.03 -31.51 -8.58
C SER A 9 6.69 -30.74 -7.30
N SER A 10 7.19 -29.52 -7.23
CA SER A 10 6.79 -28.49 -6.27
C SER A 10 5.28 -28.46 -6.09
N SER A 11 4.84 -28.51 -4.84
CA SER A 11 3.48 -28.24 -4.39
C SER A 11 2.98 -26.92 -4.98
N LYS A 12 2.18 -27.01 -6.05
CA LYS A 12 1.40 -25.89 -6.56
C LYS A 12 0.23 -25.71 -5.61
N ASN A 13 0.37 -24.81 -4.64
CA ASN A 13 -0.79 -24.30 -3.90
C ASN A 13 -1.81 -23.79 -4.93
N PRO A 14 -3.06 -24.28 -4.92
CA PRO A 14 -4.07 -23.81 -5.85
C PRO A 14 -4.30 -22.32 -5.61
N LEU A 15 -4.14 -21.55 -6.68
CA LEU A 15 -4.43 -20.12 -6.71
C LEU A 15 -5.81 -19.87 -6.09
N HIS A 16 -5.85 -19.11 -5.00
CA HIS A 16 -7.07 -18.62 -4.37
C HIS A 16 -8.03 -18.08 -5.46
N PRO A 17 -9.33 -18.45 -5.45
CA PRO A 17 -10.23 -18.20 -6.59
C PRO A 17 -10.53 -16.71 -6.82
N PHE A 18 -10.15 -15.85 -5.89
CA PHE A 18 -10.40 -14.42 -5.95
C PHE A 18 -9.17 -13.63 -6.44
N PRO A 19 -9.38 -12.56 -7.23
CA PRO A 19 -8.31 -11.74 -7.76
C PRO A 19 -7.50 -11.13 -6.61
N ARG A 20 -6.16 -11.19 -6.71
CA ARG A 20 -5.24 -10.58 -5.75
C ARG A 20 -4.97 -9.10 -6.00
N PHE A 21 -5.32 -8.65 -7.20
CA PHE A 21 -5.13 -7.29 -7.69
C PHE A 21 -6.42 -6.79 -8.32
N GLY A 22 -6.61 -5.48 -8.25
CA GLY A 22 -7.61 -4.75 -9.01
C GLY A 22 -6.95 -3.62 -9.77
N ALA A 23 -7.64 -3.12 -10.79
CA ALA A 23 -7.24 -1.91 -11.48
C ALA A 23 -8.47 -1.13 -11.94
N PHE A 24 -8.35 0.19 -11.95
CA PHE A 24 -9.35 1.09 -12.49
C PHE A 24 -8.70 2.41 -12.90
N THR A 25 -9.40 3.18 -13.74
CA THR A 25 -8.95 4.50 -14.21
C THR A 25 -9.92 5.54 -13.70
N LEU A 26 -9.42 6.61 -13.08
CA LEU A 26 -10.21 7.80 -12.75
C LEU A 26 -9.60 9.00 -13.46
N ALA A 27 -10.45 9.79 -14.12
CA ALA A 27 -10.01 10.86 -15.01
C ALA A 27 -8.92 10.40 -16.02
N LYS A 28 -7.65 10.67 -15.73
CA LYS A 28 -6.50 10.31 -16.58
C LYS A 28 -5.50 9.38 -15.87
N ASP A 29 -5.74 9.07 -14.59
CA ASP A 29 -4.81 8.34 -13.75
C ASP A 29 -5.23 6.87 -13.64
N GLN A 30 -4.25 5.98 -13.76
CA GLN A 30 -4.44 4.54 -13.59
C GLN A 30 -4.09 4.13 -12.17
N TYR A 31 -5.04 3.47 -11.51
CA TYR A 31 -4.88 2.95 -10.16
C TYR A 31 -4.75 1.43 -10.22
N ILE A 32 -3.75 0.90 -9.51
CA ILE A 32 -3.60 -0.52 -9.24
C ILE A 32 -3.80 -0.71 -7.74
N ILE A 33 -4.70 -1.62 -7.36
CA ILE A 33 -4.92 -1.98 -5.98
C ILE A 33 -4.44 -3.39 -5.70
N ARG A 34 -3.76 -3.55 -4.56
CA ARG A 34 -3.45 -4.86 -4.01
C ARG A 34 -4.48 -5.17 -2.93
N LEU A 35 -5.13 -6.33 -3.03
CA LEU A 35 -6.05 -6.78 -1.98
C LEU A 35 -5.29 -7.49 -0.86
N ARG A 36 -5.63 -7.22 0.41
CA ARG A 36 -5.04 -7.96 1.53
C ARG A 36 -5.34 -9.46 1.36
N PRO A 37 -4.37 -10.37 1.58
CA PRO A 37 -4.64 -11.81 1.52
C PRO A 37 -5.85 -12.18 2.40
N HIS A 38 -6.69 -13.11 1.91
CA HIS A 38 -7.90 -13.59 2.59
C HIS A 38 -9.01 -12.55 2.82
N ILE A 39 -8.98 -11.38 2.15
CA ILE A 39 -9.99 -10.34 2.37
C ILE A 39 -11.43 -10.81 2.11
N TYR A 40 -11.63 -11.70 1.13
CA TYR A 40 -12.97 -12.21 0.80
C TYR A 40 -13.47 -13.19 1.85
N ASP A 41 -12.64 -14.13 2.29
CA ASP A 41 -12.97 -15.05 3.39
C ASP A 41 -13.27 -14.27 4.67
N PHE A 42 -12.49 -13.21 4.92
CA PHE A 42 -12.70 -12.28 6.02
C PHE A 42 -14.08 -11.63 5.95
N PHE A 43 -14.45 -11.01 4.84
CA PHE A 43 -15.78 -10.41 4.70
C PHE A 43 -16.91 -11.45 4.83
N VAL A 44 -16.78 -12.61 4.20
CA VAL A 44 -17.78 -13.69 4.30
C VAL A 44 -17.97 -14.15 5.74
N SER A 45 -16.90 -14.25 6.53
CA SER A 45 -16.98 -14.62 7.94
C SER A 45 -17.69 -13.57 8.81
N LEU A 46 -17.62 -12.29 8.41
CA LEU A 46 -18.20 -11.18 9.16
C LEU A 46 -19.63 -10.82 8.74
N LEU A 47 -20.03 -11.11 7.49
CA LEU A 47 -21.38 -10.81 6.98
C LEU A 47 -22.54 -11.23 7.91
N PRO A 48 -22.54 -12.41 8.57
CA PRO A 48 -23.63 -12.77 9.48
C PRO A 48 -23.58 -12.06 10.84
N LEU A 49 -22.49 -11.37 11.17
CA LEU A 49 -22.23 -10.77 12.48
C LEU A 49 -22.25 -9.23 12.46
N TYR A 50 -21.89 -8.62 11.33
CA TYR A 50 -21.69 -7.18 11.22
C TYR A 50 -22.28 -6.62 9.93
N GLU A 51 -22.89 -5.44 10.04
CA GLU A 51 -23.13 -4.56 8.90
C GLU A 51 -21.86 -3.74 8.63
N MET A 52 -21.26 -3.94 7.46
CA MET A 52 -19.96 -3.34 7.11
C MET A 52 -20.12 -2.00 6.40
N SER A 53 -19.27 -1.04 6.77
CA SER A 53 -19.20 0.33 6.22
C SER A 53 -17.74 0.69 5.92
N ILE A 54 -17.53 1.55 4.91
CA ILE A 54 -16.21 2.11 4.60
C ILE A 54 -16.13 3.52 5.16
N HIS A 55 -15.07 3.84 5.90
CA HIS A 55 -14.72 5.23 6.26
C HIS A 55 -13.28 5.52 5.84
N THR A 56 -13.12 6.34 4.80
CA THR A 56 -11.82 6.63 4.21
C THR A 56 -11.56 8.13 4.08
N HIS A 57 -10.29 8.53 4.15
CA HIS A 57 -9.85 9.88 3.77
C HIS A 57 -9.64 10.05 2.26
N GLY A 58 -9.87 9.00 1.47
CA GLY A 58 -9.99 9.10 0.03
C GLY A 58 -11.21 9.93 -0.40
N ASN A 59 -11.20 10.38 -1.64
CA ASN A 59 -12.34 11.05 -2.25
C ASN A 59 -13.45 10.05 -2.63
N THR A 60 -14.64 10.57 -2.93
CA THR A 60 -15.84 9.77 -3.21
C THR A 60 -15.70 8.88 -4.45
N GLU A 61 -15.08 9.40 -5.51
CA GLU A 61 -14.90 8.68 -6.77
C GLU A 61 -13.97 7.48 -6.58
N TYR A 62 -12.83 7.70 -5.90
CA TYR A 62 -11.86 6.67 -5.54
C TYR A 62 -12.47 5.60 -4.65
N ALA A 63 -13.16 5.99 -3.57
CA ALA A 63 -13.76 5.02 -2.65
C ALA A 63 -14.78 4.12 -3.35
N LYS A 64 -15.61 4.68 -4.23
CA LYS A 64 -16.58 3.90 -5.03
C LYS A 64 -15.89 2.98 -6.02
N ALA A 65 -14.81 3.42 -6.67
CA ALA A 65 -14.05 2.58 -7.59
C ALA A 65 -13.38 1.39 -6.87
N VAL A 66 -12.78 1.61 -5.71
CA VAL A 66 -12.24 0.54 -4.86
C VAL A 66 -13.35 -0.40 -4.39
N ALA A 67 -14.46 0.14 -3.90
CA ALA A 67 -15.61 -0.65 -3.46
C ALA A 67 -16.13 -1.58 -4.57
N LYS A 68 -16.19 -1.10 -5.82
CA LYS A 68 -16.59 -1.91 -6.98
C LYS A 68 -15.64 -3.08 -7.25
N VAL A 69 -14.37 -2.97 -6.91
CA VAL A 69 -13.42 -4.09 -7.05
C VAL A 69 -13.63 -5.13 -5.96
N ILE A 70 -13.79 -4.71 -4.70
CA ILE A 70 -13.87 -5.63 -3.55
C ILE A 70 -15.28 -6.16 -3.28
N ASP A 71 -16.31 -5.44 -3.69
CA ASP A 71 -17.72 -5.79 -3.59
C ASP A 71 -18.46 -5.41 -4.89
N PRO A 72 -18.24 -6.17 -6.00
CA PRO A 72 -18.87 -5.87 -7.28
C PRO A 72 -20.40 -5.92 -7.24
N THR A 73 -20.97 -6.64 -6.27
CA THR A 73 -22.41 -6.81 -6.10
C THR A 73 -23.06 -5.74 -5.21
N GLY A 74 -22.26 -4.97 -4.48
CA GLY A 74 -22.76 -4.01 -3.49
C GLY A 74 -23.44 -4.64 -2.27
N LYS A 75 -23.22 -5.93 -2.00
CA LYS A 75 -23.90 -6.66 -0.92
C LYS A 75 -23.22 -6.46 0.43
N ILE A 76 -21.92 -6.16 0.44
CA ILE A 76 -21.11 -6.02 1.65
C ILE A 76 -21.22 -4.61 2.19
N PHE A 77 -21.00 -3.60 1.35
CA PHE A 77 -20.95 -2.20 1.78
C PHE A 77 -22.16 -1.38 1.31
N GLY A 78 -22.77 -1.73 0.18
CA GLY A 78 -23.87 -0.96 -0.40
C GLY A 78 -23.53 0.53 -0.54
N SER A 79 -24.39 1.40 0.00
CA SER A 79 -24.19 2.85 0.02
C SER A 79 -23.46 3.37 1.27
N ARG A 80 -23.02 2.50 2.19
CA ARG A 80 -22.40 2.88 3.47
C ARG A 80 -20.92 3.22 3.31
N ILE A 81 -20.64 4.29 2.57
CA ILE A 81 -19.29 4.75 2.26
C ILE A 81 -19.16 6.21 2.69
N MET A 82 -18.40 6.45 3.74
CA MET A 82 -18.01 7.77 4.23
C MET A 82 -16.63 8.14 3.67
N THR A 83 -16.55 9.30 3.02
CA THR A 83 -15.34 9.79 2.35
C THR A 83 -14.96 11.17 2.87
N ARG A 84 -13.75 11.61 2.54
CA ARG A 84 -13.26 12.95 2.92
C ARG A 84 -14.12 14.09 2.39
N ASP A 85 -14.79 13.89 1.24
CA ASP A 85 -15.61 14.95 0.64
C ASP A 85 -16.99 15.08 1.32
N VAL A 86 -17.41 14.03 2.04
CA VAL A 86 -18.69 13.95 2.75
C VAL A 86 -18.51 14.24 4.25
N SER A 87 -17.36 13.86 4.81
CA SER A 87 -17.00 14.13 6.20
C SER A 87 -16.84 15.63 6.47
N GLY A 88 -17.25 16.07 7.66
CA GLY A 88 -17.10 17.45 8.09
C GLY A 88 -15.68 17.79 8.54
N ASP A 89 -14.87 16.77 8.84
CA ASP A 89 -13.49 16.89 9.32
C ASP A 89 -12.54 16.14 8.37
N LYS A 90 -11.65 16.89 7.70
CA LYS A 90 -10.71 16.30 6.73
C LYS A 90 -9.55 15.56 7.40
N ALA A 91 -9.29 15.82 8.68
CA ALA A 91 -8.14 15.30 9.41
C ALA A 91 -8.50 14.16 10.38
N LYS A 92 -9.75 14.11 10.86
CA LYS A 92 -10.22 13.09 11.80
C LYS A 92 -11.47 12.39 11.30
N LYS A 93 -11.67 11.17 11.78
CA LYS A 93 -12.86 10.36 11.57
C LYS A 93 -13.71 10.41 12.82
N HIS A 94 -15.01 10.58 12.64
CA HIS A 94 -15.95 10.66 13.74
C HIS A 94 -17.07 9.64 13.58
N LEU A 95 -17.25 8.77 14.57
CA LEU A 95 -18.30 7.74 14.54
C LEU A 95 -19.70 8.32 14.34
N HIS A 96 -19.97 9.52 14.87
CA HIS A 96 -21.26 10.20 14.73
C HIS A 96 -21.63 10.58 13.28
N GLU A 97 -20.67 10.58 12.36
CA GLU A 97 -20.94 10.78 10.92
C GLU A 97 -21.58 9.53 10.28
N ILE A 98 -21.46 8.37 10.92
CA ILE A 98 -21.97 7.09 10.41
C ILE A 98 -23.07 6.54 11.33
N PHE A 99 -22.92 6.66 12.64
CA PHE A 99 -23.85 6.10 13.63
C PHE A 99 -24.13 7.11 14.74
N PRO A 100 -25.40 7.32 15.14
CA PRO A 100 -25.74 8.26 16.21
C PRO A 100 -25.23 7.84 17.60
N CYS A 101 -24.87 6.55 17.78
CA CYS A 101 -24.33 5.98 19.01
C CYS A 101 -23.16 5.04 18.68
N ASP A 102 -22.21 4.87 19.61
CA ASP A 102 -20.95 4.14 19.43
C ASP A 102 -20.87 2.78 20.16
N ASP A 103 -21.89 2.42 20.94
CA ASP A 103 -21.92 1.21 21.79
C ASP A 103 -21.81 -0.12 21.01
N MET A 104 -22.18 -0.12 19.73
CA MET A 104 -22.28 -1.32 18.88
C MET A 104 -21.36 -1.25 17.65
N VAL A 105 -20.31 -0.44 17.71
CA VAL A 105 -19.38 -0.23 16.59
C VAL A 105 -18.01 -0.81 16.90
N LEU A 106 -17.45 -1.55 15.94
CA LEU A 106 -16.05 -1.96 15.93
C LEU A 106 -15.35 -1.24 14.76
N ILE A 107 -14.24 -0.55 15.05
CA ILE A 107 -13.42 0.11 14.05
C ILE A 107 -12.19 -0.76 13.74
N LEU A 108 -11.94 -0.98 12.46
CA LEU A 108 -10.70 -1.56 11.96
C LEU A 108 -9.95 -0.51 11.15
N ASP A 109 -8.82 -0.05 11.67
CA ASP A 109 -8.01 0.98 11.03
C ASP A 109 -6.54 0.78 11.45
N ASP A 110 -5.61 1.06 10.55
CA ASP A 110 -4.19 0.97 10.84
C ASP A 110 -3.65 2.22 11.56
N ARG A 111 -4.44 3.30 11.57
CA ARG A 111 -4.11 4.58 12.18
C ARG A 111 -5.00 4.89 13.37
N ALA A 112 -4.40 5.04 14.55
CA ALA A 112 -5.12 5.41 15.77
C ALA A 112 -5.30 6.93 15.92
N ASP A 113 -4.38 7.71 15.35
CA ASP A 113 -4.33 9.17 15.44
C ASP A 113 -5.54 9.85 14.78
N VAL A 114 -6.14 9.22 13.77
CA VAL A 114 -7.29 9.77 13.03
C VAL A 114 -8.63 9.61 13.76
N TRP A 115 -8.73 8.75 14.78
CA TRP A 115 -10.01 8.42 15.43
C TRP A 115 -10.34 9.23 16.69
N GLY A 116 -9.43 10.08 17.17
CA GLY A 116 -9.68 11.00 18.28
C GLY A 116 -10.33 10.30 19.49
N LYS A 117 -11.57 10.70 19.82
CA LYS A 117 -12.34 10.13 20.95
C LYS A 117 -12.92 8.73 20.65
N GLY A 118 -13.07 8.33 19.39
CA GLY A 118 -13.56 7.02 18.98
C GLY A 118 -12.55 5.87 19.14
N GLY A 119 -11.34 6.16 19.64
CA GLY A 119 -10.28 5.17 19.80
C GLY A 119 -10.63 3.99 20.74
N GLN A 120 -11.65 4.12 21.58
CA GLN A 120 -12.12 3.04 22.45
C GLN A 120 -12.72 1.84 21.68
N ASN A 121 -13.30 2.10 20.50
CA ASN A 121 -13.88 1.09 19.61
C ASN A 121 -12.87 0.61 18.56
N LEU A 122 -11.63 1.11 18.58
CA LEU A 122 -10.60 0.83 17.59
C LEU A 122 -9.84 -0.45 17.92
N LEU A 123 -9.99 -1.44 17.04
CA LEU A 123 -9.03 -2.53 16.92
C LEU A 123 -7.99 -2.14 15.86
N LYS A 124 -6.86 -1.60 16.34
CA LYS A 124 -5.76 -1.17 15.47
C LYS A 124 -5.16 -2.39 14.76
N ILE A 125 -5.13 -2.34 13.44
CA ILE A 125 -4.52 -3.39 12.60
C ILE A 125 -3.13 -2.98 12.13
N PHE A 126 -2.32 -3.95 11.70
CA PHE A 126 -1.06 -3.64 11.03
C PHE A 126 -1.32 -2.99 9.67
N PRO A 127 -0.60 -1.90 9.33
CA PRO A 127 -0.61 -1.30 8.00
C PRO A 127 -0.37 -2.35 6.92
N PHE A 128 -1.04 -2.21 5.78
CA PHE A 128 -0.89 -3.13 4.66
C PHE A 128 0.04 -2.54 3.59
N GLU A 129 1.34 -2.75 3.79
CA GLU A 129 2.40 -2.25 2.93
C GLU A 129 2.80 -3.33 1.91
N PHE A 130 2.21 -3.25 0.71
CA PHE A 130 2.61 -4.12 -0.41
C PHE A 130 3.42 -3.39 -1.47
N PHE A 131 3.00 -2.17 -1.80
CA PHE A 131 3.76 -1.26 -2.64
C PHE A 131 4.62 -0.39 -1.73
N LEU A 132 5.75 0.09 -2.25
CA LEU A 132 6.62 1.02 -1.53
C LEU A 132 5.82 2.23 -1.03
N PRO A 133 6.15 2.80 0.15
CA PRO A 133 5.37 3.89 0.78
C PRO A 133 5.09 5.09 -0.13
N GLU A 134 5.97 5.39 -1.09
CA GLU A 134 5.76 6.45 -2.09
C GLU A 134 4.54 6.25 -3.00
N LYS A 135 3.94 5.06 -2.97
CA LYS A 135 2.78 4.69 -3.79
C LYS A 135 1.47 4.74 -3.00
N GLU A 136 1.50 5.19 -1.74
CA GLU A 136 0.28 5.45 -0.97
C GLU A 136 -0.39 6.76 -1.41
N VAL A 137 -1.56 6.64 -2.03
CA VAL A 137 -2.26 7.79 -2.67
C VAL A 137 -3.15 8.60 -1.73
N ASN A 138 -3.40 8.11 -0.51
CA ASN A 138 -4.33 8.72 0.44
C ASN A 138 -3.70 9.08 1.79
N ASP A 139 -2.38 9.15 1.89
CA ASP A 139 -1.72 9.50 3.14
C ASP A 139 -2.02 10.96 3.54
N LEU A 140 -2.71 11.12 4.66
CA LEU A 140 -2.99 12.42 5.26
C LEU A 140 -1.73 13.20 5.65
N SER A 141 -0.61 12.51 5.92
CA SER A 141 0.65 13.15 6.31
C SER A 141 1.19 14.04 5.19
N LEU A 142 0.99 13.63 3.93
CA LEU A 142 1.39 14.38 2.73
C LEU A 142 0.50 15.61 2.53
N LEU A 143 -0.81 15.45 2.76
CA LEU A 143 -1.78 16.55 2.70
C LEU A 143 -1.52 17.61 3.77
N ALA A 144 -1.18 17.20 4.99
CA ALA A 144 -0.87 18.12 6.09
C ALA A 144 0.39 18.96 5.82
N LYS A 145 1.33 18.43 5.01
CA LYS A 145 2.54 19.15 4.59
C LYS A 145 2.32 20.01 3.33
N GLY A 146 1.14 19.93 2.71
CA GLY A 146 0.85 20.62 1.46
C GLY A 146 1.69 20.12 0.27
N ILE A 147 2.32 18.96 0.41
CA ILE A 147 3.20 18.39 -0.61
C ILE A 147 2.33 17.56 -1.56
N ARG A 148 2.47 17.79 -2.86
CA ARG A 148 1.85 16.93 -3.86
C ARG A 148 2.66 15.65 -3.94
N VAL A 149 1.99 14.50 -3.95
CA VAL A 149 2.63 13.17 -4.01
C VAL A 149 3.66 13.12 -5.17
N GLU A 150 3.37 13.78 -6.28
CA GLU A 150 4.24 13.89 -7.45
C GLU A 150 5.57 14.61 -7.16
N ASP A 151 5.55 15.64 -6.31
CA ASP A 151 6.74 16.41 -5.96
C ASP A 151 7.68 15.58 -5.07
N GLU A 152 7.11 14.77 -4.18
CA GLU A 152 7.86 13.89 -3.27
C GLU A 152 8.45 12.68 -4.03
N ILE A 153 7.70 12.11 -4.98
CA ILE A 153 8.21 11.09 -5.91
C ILE A 153 9.36 11.65 -6.75
N ARG A 154 9.23 12.88 -7.26
CA ARG A 154 10.28 13.52 -8.07
C ARG A 154 11.53 13.78 -7.25
N LYS A 155 11.37 14.26 -6.01
CA LYS A 155 12.47 14.51 -5.08
C LYS A 155 13.25 13.23 -4.77
N LYS A 156 12.55 12.15 -4.41
CA LYS A 156 13.20 10.87 -4.09
C LYS A 156 13.88 10.21 -5.29
N ARG A 157 13.29 10.29 -6.49
CA ARG A 157 13.99 9.82 -7.70
C ARG A 157 15.27 10.60 -7.97
N ALA A 158 15.26 11.91 -7.73
CA ALA A 158 16.46 12.71 -7.87
C ALA A 158 17.52 12.32 -6.83
N GLU A 159 17.12 12.06 -5.57
CA GLU A 159 18.01 11.57 -4.50
C GLU A 159 18.62 10.20 -4.86
N GLU A 160 17.81 9.26 -5.33
CA GLU A 160 18.24 7.92 -5.75
C GLU A 160 19.15 7.95 -7.00
N GLU A 161 18.94 8.91 -7.91
CA GLU A 161 19.85 9.15 -9.05
C GLU A 161 21.19 9.76 -8.63
N THR A 162 21.21 10.61 -7.60
CA THR A 162 22.47 11.13 -7.03
C THR A 162 23.24 10.05 -6.28
N GLU A 163 22.59 9.22 -5.47
CA GLU A 163 23.26 8.11 -4.77
C GLU A 163 23.89 7.13 -5.77
N LYS A 164 23.16 6.74 -6.82
CA LYS A 164 23.71 5.87 -7.88
C LYS A 164 24.84 6.49 -8.70
N LYS A 165 24.96 7.81 -8.73
CA LYS A 165 26.10 8.49 -9.37
C LYS A 165 27.32 8.47 -8.46
N LEU A 166 27.13 8.72 -7.17
CA LEU A 166 28.19 8.68 -6.17
C LEU A 166 28.78 7.27 -6.06
N GLU A 167 27.94 6.23 -6.01
CA GLU A 167 28.40 4.84 -5.97
C GLU A 167 29.25 4.47 -7.21
N LYS A 168 28.91 5.00 -8.39
CA LYS A 168 29.68 4.76 -9.63
C LYS A 168 30.98 5.55 -9.71
N GLU A 169 31.04 6.71 -9.07
CA GLU A 169 32.26 7.49 -8.99
C GLU A 169 33.24 6.85 -7.99
N GLU A 170 32.75 6.32 -6.86
CA GLU A 170 33.55 5.56 -5.90
C GLU A 170 34.08 4.23 -6.49
N GLU A 171 33.25 3.44 -7.18
CA GLU A 171 33.70 2.21 -7.87
C GLU A 171 34.74 2.52 -8.97
N GLY A 172 34.61 3.66 -9.66
CA GLY A 172 35.55 4.08 -10.70
C GLY A 172 36.86 4.69 -10.18
N GLU A 173 36.90 5.15 -8.94
CA GLU A 173 38.13 5.60 -8.25
C GLU A 173 38.89 4.40 -7.67
N GLU A 174 38.21 3.42 -7.08
CA GLU A 174 38.85 2.18 -6.61
C GLU A 174 39.49 1.36 -7.75
N GLU A 175 38.88 1.31 -8.94
CA GLU A 175 39.47 0.66 -10.12
C GLU A 175 40.74 1.38 -10.63
N ARG A 176 40.85 2.71 -10.46
CA ARG A 176 42.03 3.48 -10.88
C ARG A 176 43.19 3.37 -9.91
N GLU A 177 42.92 3.31 -8.61
CA GLU A 177 43.96 3.09 -7.61
C GLU A 177 44.52 1.65 -7.67
N GLY A 178 43.71 0.67 -8.05
CA GLY A 178 44.15 -0.72 -8.27
C GLY A 178 45.07 -0.93 -9.49
N GLU A 179 45.05 -0.04 -10.48
CA GLU A 179 45.94 -0.11 -11.66
C GLU A 179 47.31 0.56 -11.42
N GLU A 180 47.43 1.53 -10.51
CA GLU A 180 48.72 2.20 -10.21
C GLU A 180 49.66 1.37 -9.31
N GLU A 181 49.16 0.39 -8.53
CA GLU A 181 50.01 -0.49 -7.70
C GLU A 181 50.57 -1.73 -8.44
N GLY A 182 50.26 -1.90 -9.73
CA GLY A 182 50.67 -3.08 -10.53
C GLY A 182 51.99 -2.97 -11.29
N GLU A 183 52.58 -1.78 -11.41
CA GLU A 183 53.81 -1.56 -12.19
C GLU A 183 55.01 -1.20 -11.29
N GLY A 184 55.51 -2.18 -10.54
CA GLY A 184 56.73 -1.98 -9.78
C GLY A 184 57.26 -3.25 -9.15
N GLU A 185 57.96 -4.08 -9.93
CA GLU A 185 59.18 -4.80 -9.50
C GLU A 185 59.64 -5.76 -10.61
N GLY A 186 60.81 -5.50 -11.20
CA GLY A 186 61.39 -6.43 -12.17
C GLY A 186 62.65 -6.00 -12.89
N GLU A 187 63.63 -5.33 -12.25
CA GLU A 187 65.02 -5.35 -12.75
C GLU A 187 66.03 -5.35 -11.59
N GLY A 188 66.96 -6.30 -11.61
CA GLY A 188 68.06 -6.39 -10.65
C GLY A 188 68.85 -7.70 -10.79
N GLU A 189 69.71 -7.76 -11.82
CA GLU A 189 70.91 -8.62 -11.84
C GLU A 189 72.01 -8.06 -10.93
#